data_AF-A0A1M6BVH3-F1
#
_entry.id   AF-A0A1M6BVH3-F1
#
_cell.length_a   1.000
_cell.length_b   1.000
_cell.length_c   1.000
_cell.angle_alpha   90.00
_cell.angle_beta   90.00
_cell.angle_gamma   90.00
#
_symmetry.space_group_name_H-M   'P 1'
#
loop_
_entity.id
_entity.type
_entity.pdbx_description
1 polymer ?
#
loop_
_entity_poly.entity_id
_entity_poly.type
_entity_poly.pdbx_seq_one_letter_code
_entity_poly.pdbx_strand_id
1 'polypeptide(L)' 'MRAAIRALGLELLSKNEAVASNTLTAPLYPSKIDAATFLKETNQQGIIFAGGLLPELKTKYFRI' A
#
# COMPACT_ATOMS: atom_id res chain seq x y z
N MET A 1 -11.23 2.73 -5.30
CA MET A 1 -9.82 2.67 -4.81
C MET A 1 -8.93 1.80 -5.71
N ARG A 2 -9.19 0.49 -5.84
CA ARG A 2 -8.32 -0.44 -6.60
C ARG A 2 -8.01 -0.02 -8.05
N ALA A 3 -9.00 0.49 -8.78
CA ALA A 3 -8.79 1.00 -10.14
C ALA A 3 -7.77 2.16 -10.19
N ALA A 4 -7.81 3.09 -9.23
CA ALA A 4 -6.87 4.20 -9.15
C ALA A 4 -5.44 3.71 -8.82
N ILE A 5 -5.30 2.76 -7.90
CA ILE A 5 -4.00 2.15 -7.58
C ILE A 5 -3.38 1.49 -8.81
N ARG A 6 -4.18 0.75 -9.59
CA ARG A 6 -3.72 0.15 -10.86
C ARG A 6 -3.35 1.20 -11.91
N ALA A 7 -4.13 2.28 -12.02
CA ALA A 7 -3.83 3.39 -12.93
C ALA A 7 -2.51 4.12 -12.58
N LEU A 8 -2.14 4.13 -11.30
CA LEU A 8 -0.82 4.60 -10.83
C LEU A 8 0.33 3.61 -11.11
N GLY A 9 0.05 2.45 -11.70
CA GLY A 9 1.04 1.41 -11.96
C GLY A 9 1.46 0.62 -10.72
N LEU A 10 0.69 0.68 -9.64
CA LEU A 10 0.96 -0.06 -8.41
C LEU A 10 0.25 -1.41 -8.39
N GLU A 11 0.92 -2.39 -7.83
CA GLU A 11 0.37 -3.72 -7.58
C GLU A 11 -0.36 -3.77 -6.22
N LEU A 12 -1.21 -4.78 -6.04
CA LEU A 12 -1.97 -5.00 -4.81
C LEU A 12 -1.53 -6.29 -4.13
N LEU A 13 -1.53 -6.31 -2.80
CA LEU A 13 -1.27 -7.52 -2.00
C LEU A 13 -2.32 -8.61 -2.22
N SER A 14 -3.58 -8.24 -2.52
CA SER A 14 -4.64 -9.19 -2.84
C SER A 14 -4.34 -9.90 -4.15
N LYS A 15 -4.34 -11.24 -4.13
CA LYS A 15 -4.01 -12.07 -5.30
C LYS A 15 -4.98 -11.92 -6.47
N ASN A 16 -6.25 -11.61 -6.19
CA ASN A 16 -7.28 -11.38 -7.19
C ASN A 16 -8.45 -10.58 -6.58
N GLU A 17 -9.40 -10.17 -7.42
CA GLU A 17 -10.56 -9.38 -6.98
C GLU A 17 -11.51 -10.16 -6.07
N ALA A 18 -11.58 -11.50 -6.18
CA ALA A 18 -12.48 -12.32 -5.38
C ALA A 18 -12.09 -12.37 -3.89
N VAL A 19 -10.82 -12.15 -3.57
CA VAL A 19 -10.31 -12.09 -2.19
C VAL A 19 -9.95 -10.67 -1.73
N ALA A 20 -10.18 -9.66 -2.57
CA ALA A 20 -9.88 -8.28 -2.25
C ALA A 20 -10.94 -7.70 -1.30
N SER A 21 -10.50 -7.02 -0.23
CA SER A 21 -11.41 -6.32 0.67
C SER A 21 -11.97 -5.05 0.02
N ASN A 22 -13.22 -4.72 0.37
CA ASN A 22 -13.86 -3.45 0.02
C ASN A 22 -13.65 -2.35 1.07
N THR A 23 -13.20 -2.70 2.27
CA THR A 23 -13.01 -1.75 3.39
C THR A 23 -11.57 -1.29 3.56
N LEU A 24 -10.61 -1.98 2.92
CA LEU A 24 -9.19 -1.69 3.04
C LEU A 24 -8.46 -2.10 1.76
N THR A 25 -7.62 -1.22 1.24
CA THR A 25 -6.76 -1.50 0.09
C THR A 25 -5.31 -1.59 0.54
N ALA A 26 -4.58 -2.61 0.06
CA ALA A 26 -3.18 -2.85 0.42
C ALA A 26 -2.26 -2.82 -0.82
N PRO A 27 -1.83 -1.63 -1.28
CA PRO A 27 -0.89 -1.51 -2.40
C PRO A 27 0.52 -1.92 -2.00
N LEU A 28 1.23 -2.56 -2.92
CA LEU A 28 2.66 -2.86 -2.78
C LEU A 28 3.48 -1.59 -3.05
N TYR A 29 4.56 -1.41 -2.28
CA TYR A 29 5.54 -0.38 -2.60
C TYR A 29 6.22 -0.70 -3.93
N PRO A 30 6.51 0.31 -4.77
CA PRO A 30 7.39 0.13 -5.93
C PRO A 30 8.76 -0.39 -5.52
N SER A 31 9.45 -0.99 -6.49
CA SER A 31 10.83 -1.43 -6.29
C SER A 31 11.71 -0.30 -5.79
N LYS A 32 12.57 -0.59 -4.80
CA LYS A 32 13.53 0.35 -4.17
C LYS A 32 12.90 1.48 -3.35
N ILE A 33 11.60 1.46 -3.07
CA ILE A 33 10.98 2.38 -2.12
C ILE A 33 11.11 1.83 -0.70
N ASP A 34 11.66 2.66 0.19
CA ASP A 34 11.69 2.38 1.62
C ASP A 34 10.36 2.76 2.27
N ALA A 35 9.78 1.82 3.02
CA ALA A 35 8.45 1.97 3.62
C ALA A 35 8.41 3.10 4.66
N ALA A 36 9.44 3.24 5.50
CA ALA A 36 9.47 4.25 6.55
C ALA A 36 9.58 5.66 5.95
N THR A 37 10.42 5.81 4.93
CA THR A 37 10.59 7.06 4.18
C THR A 37 9.29 7.46 3.50
N PHE A 38 8.63 6.55 2.79
CA PHE A 38 7.33 6.85 2.15
C PHE A 38 6.29 7.35 3.16
N LEU A 39 6.09 6.61 4.27
CA LEU A 39 5.10 6.99 5.29
C LEU A 39 5.41 8.34 5.94
N LYS A 40 6.70 8.65 6.13
CA LYS A 40 7.16 9.93 6.65
C LYS A 40 6.83 11.07 5.67
N GLU A 41 7.20 10.92 4.40
CA GLU A 41 7.00 11.95 3.38
C GLU A 41 5.50 12.21 3.15
N THR A 42 4.65 11.18 3.10
CA THR A 42 3.20 11.38 2.95
C THR A 42 2.59 12.09 4.16
N ASN A 43 3.04 11.76 5.37
CA ASN A 43 2.58 12.42 6.60
C ASN A 43 2.96 13.91 6.60
N GLN A 44 4.15 14.27 6.12
CA GLN A 44 4.54 15.67 5.94
C GLN A 44 3.64 16.43 4.94
N GLN A 45 3.00 15.73 4.01
CA GLN A 45 1.98 16.28 3.10
C GLN A 45 0.56 16.25 3.70
N GLY A 46 0.40 15.89 4.98
CA GLY A 46 -0.89 15.82 5.66
C GLY A 46 -1.69 14.54 5.39
N ILE A 47 -1.08 13.52 4.76
CA ILE A 47 -1.73 12.27 4.40
C ILE A 47 -1.15 11.13 5.25
N ILE A 48 -2.00 10.47 6.02
CA ILE A 48 -1.59 9.36 6.89
C ILE A 48 -2.00 8.04 6.25
N PHE A 49 -1.00 7.20 5.97
CA PHE A 49 -1.19 5.80 5.60
C PHE A 49 -0.71 4.89 6.74
N ALA A 50 -1.25 3.68 6.81
CA ALA A 50 -0.78 2.68 7.77
C ALA A 50 0.21 1.70 7.13
N GLY A 51 1.31 1.38 7.81
CA GLY A 51 2.26 0.36 7.36
C GLY A 51 1.67 -1.07 7.40
N GLY A 52 2.36 -2.03 6.79
CA GLY A 52 1.94 -3.43 6.78
C GLY A 52 2.01 -4.10 8.17
N LEU A 53 1.12 -5.06 8.42
CA LEU A 53 1.04 -5.82 9.69
C LEU A 53 1.54 -7.27 9.58
N LEU A 54 1.60 -7.81 8.36
CA LEU A 54 2.08 -9.18 8.14
C LEU A 54 3.59 -9.21 8.39
N PRO A 55 4.11 -10.00 9.36
CA PRO A 55 5.50 -9.91 9.80
C PRO A 55 6.53 -10.00 8.67
N GLU A 56 6.31 -10.91 7.72
CA GLU A 56 7.19 -11.16 6.57
C GLU A 56 7.09 -10.09 5.47
N LEU A 57 5.95 -9.39 5.39
CA LEU A 57 5.64 -8.45 4.31
C LEU A 57 5.45 -7.02 4.80
N LYS A 58 5.70 -6.72 6.08
CA LYS A 58 5.37 -5.43 6.72
C LYS A 58 6.01 -4.21 6.04
N THR A 59 7.15 -4.42 5.37
CA THR A 59 7.87 -3.38 4.61
C THR A 59 7.59 -3.40 3.11
N LYS A 60 6.65 -4.24 2.64
CA LYS A 60 6.35 -4.44 1.21
C LYS A 60 5.06 -3.76 0.77
N TYR A 61 4.21 -3.36 1.69
CA TYR A 61 2.93 -2.73 1.38
C TYR A 61 2.52 -1.69 2.43
N PHE A 62 1.57 -0.83 2.07
CA PHE A 62 0.88 0.08 2.97
C PHE A 62 -0.63 -0.14 2.86
N ARG A 63 -1.39 0.52 3.74
CA ARG A 63 -2.84 0.35 3.84
C ARG A 63 -3.52 1.71 3.74
N ILE A 64 -4.56 1.73 2.92
CA ILE A 64 -5.51 2.83 2.71
C ILE A 64 -6.85 2.39 3.26
#